data_AF-A0A819E5M6-F1
#
_entry.id   AF-A0A819E5M6-F1
#
_cell.length_a   1.000
_cell.length_b   1.000
_cell.length_c   1.000
_cell.angle_alpha   90.00
_cell.angle_beta   90.00
_cell.angle_gamma   90.00
#
_symmetry.space_group_name_H-M   'P 1'
#
loop_
_entity.id
_entity.type
_entity.pdbx_description
1 polymer ?
#
loop_
_entity_poly.entity_id
_entity_poly.type
_entity_poly.pdbx_seq_one_letter_code
_entity_poly.pdbx_strand_id
1 'polypeptide(L)'
;MVAFPEEAGFPVGGNFPIKYYLVQMHYDNPNQLSNRTDSSGIRFYIGKELRQYDLGYLTLGADSSAIGLAIPPKVERFIVDSYCSADATMNFPEEGITIVSAFPHTHLQGRTVWTKLIRNKTAVQYLFDAEAYDFNYQYENRLPQSIKLFRGDELATRCIYNTMNKNTITLGGERTKDEMCLHMMTYYPRMNNMYGCVTTNNRERTPFDYSKFVEWLLNLTWTPERAVQWQEFYDTTSRVLMYGASPNLQFNNMSRLPKYEDLKPVPCTKDQNVDQTTTMPVPTISSQSTTTNKAISYTSPIRQEILVFVSLISIVMTVTFI
;
A
#
# COMPACT_ATOMS: atom_id res chain seq x y z
N MET A 1 -2.07 18.84 -2.75
CA MET A 1 -3.28 18.93 -1.90
C MET A 1 -4.17 17.76 -2.28
N VAL A 2 -4.52 16.89 -1.34
CA VAL A 2 -5.50 15.81 -1.59
C VAL A 2 -6.88 16.37 -1.28
N ALA A 3 -7.79 16.34 -2.25
CA ALA A 3 -9.16 16.79 -2.10
C ALA A 3 -10.09 15.58 -2.18
N PHE A 4 -10.91 15.41 -1.14
CA PHE A 4 -11.94 14.37 -1.08
C PHE A 4 -13.18 14.75 -1.91
N PRO A 5 -13.99 13.78 -2.32
CA PRO A 5 -15.29 14.04 -2.97
C PRO A 5 -16.21 14.87 -2.06
N GLU A 6 -17.20 15.54 -2.65
CA GLU A 6 -18.06 16.47 -1.92
C GLU A 6 -18.93 15.76 -0.88
N GLU A 7 -19.34 14.54 -1.20
CA GLU A 7 -20.22 13.69 -0.40
C GLU A 7 -19.50 12.97 0.77
N ALA A 8 -18.17 12.95 0.82
CA ALA A 8 -17.44 12.17 1.83
C ALA A 8 -16.25 12.88 2.49
N GLY A 9 -15.98 12.55 3.76
CA GLY A 9 -14.85 13.09 4.51
C GLY A 9 -14.45 12.21 5.70
N PHE A 10 -13.31 12.48 6.32
CA PHE A 10 -12.93 11.83 7.58
C PHE A 10 -13.57 12.55 8.78
N PRO A 11 -14.45 11.90 9.56
CA PRO A 11 -15.05 12.51 10.74
C PRO A 11 -14.02 12.61 11.87
N VAL A 12 -13.95 13.78 12.52
CA VAL A 12 -12.87 14.10 13.48
C VAL A 12 -13.44 14.76 14.73
N GLY A 13 -13.00 14.28 15.91
CA GLY A 13 -13.43 14.82 17.20
C GLY A 13 -14.85 14.42 17.63
N GLY A 14 -15.48 15.24 18.49
CA GLY A 14 -16.86 15.05 18.95
C GLY A 14 -17.10 13.70 19.64
N ASN A 15 -18.15 12.98 19.25
CA ASN A 15 -18.46 11.62 19.72
C ASN A 15 -17.84 10.51 18.84
N PHE A 16 -17.06 10.86 17.81
CA PHE A 16 -16.43 9.90 16.89
C PHE A 16 -15.20 9.23 17.53
N PRO A 17 -14.83 8.02 17.06
CA PRO A 17 -13.69 7.28 17.61
C PRO A 17 -12.33 7.98 17.39
N ILE A 18 -12.21 8.86 16.39
CA ILE A 18 -10.98 9.61 16.12
C ILE A 18 -10.91 10.83 17.05
N LYS A 19 -10.16 10.72 18.15
CA LYS A 19 -9.94 11.80 19.13
C LYS A 19 -8.62 12.55 18.94
N TYR A 20 -7.63 11.89 18.37
CA TYR A 20 -6.27 12.39 18.21
C TYR A 20 -5.79 12.13 16.80
N TYR A 21 -4.88 12.98 16.33
CA TYR A 21 -4.06 12.69 15.16
C TYR A 21 -2.67 12.32 15.63
N LEU A 22 -2.17 11.20 15.13
CA LEU A 22 -0.77 10.84 15.21
C LEU A 22 -0.14 11.22 13.88
N VAL A 23 0.84 12.12 13.90
CA VAL A 23 1.66 12.40 12.72
C VAL A 23 2.89 11.52 12.80
N GLN A 24 3.08 10.71 11.78
CA GLN A 24 4.25 9.88 11.63
C GLN A 24 5.10 10.40 10.47
N MET A 25 6.37 10.70 10.76
CA MET A 25 7.28 11.29 9.79
C MET A 25 8.46 10.36 9.56
N HIS A 26 8.68 9.98 8.31
CA HIS A 26 9.79 9.12 7.91
C HIS A 26 10.97 9.97 7.46
N TYR A 27 12.09 9.87 8.17
CA TYR A 27 13.34 10.54 7.81
C TYR A 27 14.33 9.51 7.27
N ASP A 28 14.73 9.66 6.01
CA ASP A 28 15.87 8.93 5.47
C ASP A 28 17.13 9.80 5.62
N ASN A 29 18.03 9.40 6.52
CA ASN A 29 19.28 10.12 6.82
C ASN A 29 20.51 9.24 6.54
N PRO A 30 20.77 8.86 5.27
CA PRO A 30 21.85 7.93 4.94
C PRO A 30 23.24 8.49 5.27
N ASN A 31 23.39 9.82 5.23
CA ASN A 31 24.64 10.52 5.53
C ASN A 31 24.85 10.80 7.02
N GLN A 32 23.94 10.32 7.89
CA GLN A 32 24.02 10.49 9.35
C GLN A 32 24.25 11.94 9.78
N LEU A 33 23.57 12.87 9.10
CA LEU A 33 23.69 14.29 9.38
C LEU A 33 23.25 14.57 10.82
N SER A 34 24.07 15.30 11.57
CA SER A 34 23.79 15.76 12.92
C SER A 34 23.37 17.23 12.92
N ASN A 35 22.87 17.71 14.08
CA ASN A 35 22.48 19.11 14.30
C ASN A 35 21.46 19.66 13.29
N ARG A 36 20.48 18.84 12.90
CA ARG A 36 19.35 19.26 12.07
C ARG A 36 18.11 19.46 12.92
N THR A 37 17.44 20.59 12.71
CA THR A 37 16.11 20.85 13.25
C THR A 37 15.13 20.83 12.08
N ASP A 38 14.05 20.07 12.24
CA ASP A 38 12.95 20.03 11.29
C ASP A 38 11.67 20.59 11.94
N SER A 39 10.81 21.20 11.14
CA SER A 39 9.49 21.68 11.55
C SER A 39 8.47 21.39 10.46
N SER A 40 8.58 20.22 9.85
CA SER A 40 7.65 19.71 8.86
C SER A 40 6.35 19.22 9.52
N GLY A 41 5.29 19.13 8.73
CA GLY A 41 3.99 18.71 9.23
C GLY A 41 2.92 18.67 8.15
N ILE A 42 1.69 18.43 8.58
CA ILE A 42 0.53 18.28 7.71
C ILE A 42 -0.47 19.42 8.01
N ARG A 43 -1.01 20.03 6.97
CA ARG A 43 -2.11 21.00 7.08
C ARG A 43 -3.43 20.30 6.79
N PHE A 44 -4.33 20.31 7.77
CA PHE A 44 -5.70 19.84 7.61
C PHE A 44 -6.64 21.00 7.28
N TYR A 45 -7.57 20.74 6.36
CA TYR A 45 -8.71 21.62 6.07
C TYR A 45 -9.96 20.93 6.57
N ILE A 46 -10.57 21.47 7.63
CA ILE A 46 -11.67 20.83 8.37
C ILE A 46 -12.95 21.65 8.19
N GLY A 47 -14.02 20.99 7.73
CA GLY A 47 -15.35 21.58 7.66
C GLY A 47 -16.06 21.58 9.02
N LYS A 48 -17.05 22.46 9.20
CA LYS A 48 -17.87 22.51 10.42
C LYS A 48 -18.96 21.44 10.46
N GLU A 49 -19.38 20.98 9.29
CA GLU A 49 -20.48 20.03 9.12
C GLU A 49 -19.96 18.69 8.61
N LEU A 50 -20.60 17.61 9.04
CA LEU A 50 -20.31 16.27 8.55
C LEU A 50 -20.72 16.15 7.08
N ARG A 51 -19.93 15.38 6.32
CA ARG A 51 -20.32 14.97 4.98
C ARG A 51 -21.33 13.83 5.05
N GLN A 52 -21.95 13.50 3.92
CA GLN A 52 -22.95 12.43 3.85
C GLN A 52 -22.35 11.06 4.21
N TYR A 53 -21.10 10.81 3.83
CA TYR A 53 -20.41 9.57 4.12
C TYR A 53 -19.06 9.76 4.83
N ASP A 54 -18.77 8.85 5.74
CA ASP A 54 -17.44 8.74 6.35
C ASP A 54 -16.49 8.02 5.40
N LEU A 55 -15.27 8.54 5.25
CA LEU A 55 -14.20 7.88 4.52
C LEU A 55 -13.50 6.81 5.37
N GLY A 56 -13.12 5.72 4.73
CA GLY A 56 -12.28 4.66 5.26
C GLY A 56 -11.09 4.35 4.34
N TYR A 57 -10.17 3.55 4.86
CA TYR A 57 -9.03 3.02 4.11
C TYR A 57 -9.07 1.49 4.09
N LEU A 58 -8.79 0.91 2.93
CA LEU A 58 -8.65 -0.53 2.72
C LEU A 58 -7.26 -0.80 2.17
N THR A 59 -6.43 -1.48 2.95
CA THR A 59 -5.06 -1.86 2.52
C THR A 59 -5.10 -3.22 1.84
N LEU A 60 -4.66 -3.28 0.59
CA LEU A 60 -4.53 -4.51 -0.19
C LEU A 60 -3.05 -4.80 -0.47
N GLY A 61 -2.72 -6.05 -0.82
CA GLY A 61 -1.38 -6.45 -1.22
C GLY A 61 -0.75 -7.49 -0.31
N ALA A 62 0.57 -7.60 -0.33
CA ALA A 62 1.27 -8.63 0.43
C ALA A 62 1.63 -8.14 1.84
N ASP A 63 1.65 -9.08 2.79
CA ASP A 63 2.28 -8.88 4.09
C ASP A 63 3.74 -8.44 3.93
N SER A 64 4.11 -7.36 4.60
CA SER A 64 5.44 -6.74 4.48
C SER A 64 6.50 -7.40 5.37
N SER A 65 6.25 -8.59 5.90
CA SER A 65 7.29 -9.38 6.56
C SER A 65 8.17 -10.14 5.56
N ALA A 66 9.30 -10.68 6.00
CA ALA A 66 10.16 -11.54 5.18
C ALA A 66 9.46 -12.83 4.70
N ILE A 67 8.32 -13.19 5.30
CA ILE A 67 7.53 -14.36 4.90
C ILE A 67 6.65 -14.01 3.71
N GLY A 68 5.96 -12.87 3.77
CA GLY A 68 5.11 -12.41 2.68
C GLY A 68 5.93 -11.89 1.49
N LEU A 69 7.11 -11.35 1.75
CA LEU A 69 7.94 -10.70 0.73
C LEU A 69 9.43 -11.00 0.91
N ALA A 70 10.01 -11.68 -0.07
CA ALA A 70 11.43 -12.02 -0.16
C ALA A 70 11.81 -12.10 -1.64
N ILE A 71 12.44 -11.05 -2.14
CA ILE A 71 12.71 -10.81 -3.56
C ILE A 71 14.18 -11.14 -3.86
N PRO A 72 14.47 -12.12 -4.74
CA PRO A 72 15.84 -12.48 -5.10
C PRO A 72 16.61 -11.31 -5.73
N PRO A 73 17.95 -11.25 -5.58
CA PRO A 73 18.78 -10.30 -6.32
C PRO A 73 18.88 -10.70 -7.80
N LYS A 74 19.28 -9.74 -8.65
CA LYS A 74 19.58 -9.97 -10.08
C LYS A 74 18.40 -10.52 -10.89
N VAL A 75 17.19 -10.10 -10.54
CA VAL A 75 15.97 -10.44 -11.29
C VAL A 75 15.42 -9.18 -11.94
N GLU A 76 15.24 -9.23 -13.26
CA GLU A 76 14.65 -8.12 -14.02
C GLU A 76 13.16 -7.92 -13.70
N ARG A 77 12.46 -9.03 -13.47
CA ARG A 77 11.03 -9.08 -13.23
C ARG A 77 10.68 -10.17 -12.22
N PHE A 78 10.47 -9.78 -10.97
CA PHE A 78 9.93 -10.65 -9.92
C PHE A 78 8.49 -10.25 -9.61
N ILE A 79 7.57 -11.20 -9.65
CA ILE A 79 6.13 -10.97 -9.52
C ILE A 79 5.66 -11.44 -8.15
N VAL A 80 4.95 -10.55 -7.45
CA VAL A 80 4.29 -10.87 -6.18
C VAL A 80 2.81 -10.59 -6.34
N ASP A 81 2.02 -11.66 -6.28
CA ASP A 81 0.58 -11.60 -6.31
C ASP A 81 -0.01 -11.80 -4.91
N SER A 82 -1.04 -10.99 -4.63
CA SER A 82 -1.88 -11.06 -3.45
C SER A 82 -3.35 -11.08 -3.84
N TYR A 83 -4.19 -11.61 -2.96
CA TYR A 83 -5.59 -11.83 -3.24
C TYR A 83 -6.47 -11.56 -2.03
N CYS A 84 -7.53 -10.77 -2.22
CA CYS A 84 -8.64 -10.65 -1.28
C CYS A 84 -9.81 -11.49 -1.78
N SER A 85 -10.19 -12.52 -1.03
CA SER A 85 -11.22 -13.47 -1.43
C SER A 85 -12.63 -12.90 -1.29
N ALA A 86 -13.59 -13.57 -1.95
CA ALA A 86 -15.01 -13.28 -1.80
C ALA A 86 -15.46 -13.39 -0.34
N ASP A 87 -14.96 -14.38 0.41
CA ASP A 87 -15.25 -14.53 1.84
C ASP A 87 -14.83 -13.31 2.66
N ALA A 88 -13.71 -12.67 2.30
CA ALA A 88 -13.27 -11.45 2.96
C ALA A 88 -14.19 -10.25 2.63
N THR A 89 -14.60 -10.12 1.36
CA THR A 89 -15.53 -9.04 0.95
C THR A 89 -16.98 -9.28 1.40
N MET A 90 -17.32 -10.48 1.91
CA MET A 90 -18.56 -10.70 2.66
C MET A 90 -18.62 -9.92 3.99
N ASN A 91 -17.59 -9.17 4.35
CA ASN A 91 -17.68 -8.20 5.44
C ASN A 91 -18.15 -6.81 4.99
N PHE A 92 -18.30 -6.57 3.68
CA PHE A 92 -18.74 -5.29 3.13
C PHE A 92 -20.24 -5.08 3.36
N PRO A 93 -20.75 -3.84 3.44
CA PRO A 93 -22.19 -3.57 3.48
C PRO A 93 -22.92 -4.14 2.26
N GLU A 94 -24.22 -4.41 2.38
CA GLU A 94 -25.05 -4.98 1.31
C GLU A 94 -25.05 -4.10 0.06
N GLU A 95 -25.12 -2.79 0.27
CA GLU A 95 -25.06 -1.77 -0.78
C GLU A 95 -23.66 -1.60 -1.38
N GLY A 96 -22.64 -2.25 -0.81
CA GLY A 96 -21.25 -2.16 -1.24
C GLY A 96 -20.52 -0.89 -0.77
N ILE A 97 -19.24 -0.82 -1.12
CA ILE A 97 -18.39 0.37 -0.90
C ILE A 97 -18.01 1.01 -2.23
N THR A 98 -17.66 2.29 -2.17
CA THR A 98 -17.28 3.12 -3.31
C THR A 98 -15.85 3.60 -3.12
N ILE A 99 -14.94 3.10 -3.94
CA ILE A 99 -13.54 3.51 -3.99
C ILE A 99 -13.44 4.83 -4.75
N VAL A 100 -12.69 5.79 -4.20
CA VAL A 100 -12.54 7.14 -4.77
C VAL A 100 -11.11 7.55 -5.04
N SER A 101 -10.16 6.93 -4.35
CA SER A 101 -8.74 7.15 -4.61
C SER A 101 -7.91 5.93 -4.23
N ALA A 102 -6.71 5.87 -4.80
CA ALA A 102 -5.78 4.78 -4.65
C ALA A 102 -4.36 5.31 -4.39
N PHE A 103 -3.63 4.62 -3.53
CA PHE A 103 -2.25 4.90 -3.19
C PHE A 103 -1.43 3.62 -3.35
N PRO A 104 -0.80 3.40 -4.52
CA PRO A 104 0.17 2.33 -4.69
C PRO A 104 1.43 2.65 -3.90
N HIS A 105 2.00 1.65 -3.23
CA HIS A 105 3.18 1.81 -2.39
C HIS A 105 4.09 0.58 -2.46
N THR A 106 5.32 0.83 -2.87
CA THR A 106 6.48 -0.08 -2.79
C THR A 106 7.71 0.76 -2.46
N HIS A 107 8.85 0.13 -2.19
CA HIS A 107 10.13 0.84 -2.05
C HIS A 107 10.89 0.91 -3.39
N LEU A 108 12.22 0.99 -3.34
CA LEU A 108 13.07 1.38 -4.47
C LEU A 108 13.05 0.40 -5.66
N GLN A 109 12.68 -0.85 -5.45
CA GLN A 109 12.73 -1.94 -6.44
C GLN A 109 11.39 -2.12 -7.17
N GLY A 110 10.29 -1.55 -6.65
CA GLY A 110 8.99 -1.66 -7.30
C GLY A 110 8.93 -0.91 -8.64
N ARG A 111 8.25 -1.52 -9.61
CA ARG A 111 8.08 -1.00 -10.97
C ARG A 111 6.64 -0.99 -11.42
N THR A 112 5.80 -1.85 -10.84
CA THR A 112 4.38 -1.90 -11.15
C THR A 112 3.60 -2.21 -9.88
N VAL A 113 2.47 -1.54 -9.70
CA VAL A 113 1.46 -1.88 -8.71
C VAL A 113 0.09 -1.72 -9.33
N TRP A 114 -0.73 -2.76 -9.26
CA TRP A 114 -2.14 -2.65 -9.65
C TRP A 114 -3.01 -3.56 -8.83
N THR A 115 -4.31 -3.23 -8.78
CA THR A 115 -5.34 -4.14 -8.26
C THR A 115 -6.46 -4.28 -9.27
N LYS A 116 -6.87 -5.52 -9.56
CA LYS A 116 -8.03 -5.86 -10.38
C LYS A 116 -9.23 -6.18 -9.50
N LEU A 117 -10.39 -5.68 -9.91
CA LEU A 117 -11.70 -6.14 -9.45
C LEU A 117 -12.08 -7.40 -10.23
N ILE A 118 -12.42 -8.46 -9.50
CA ILE A 118 -12.88 -9.72 -10.06
C ILE A 118 -14.31 -9.95 -9.57
N ARG A 119 -15.23 -10.24 -10.50
CA ARG A 119 -16.63 -10.55 -10.20
C ARG A 119 -17.00 -11.83 -10.93
N ASN A 120 -17.55 -12.80 -10.19
CA ASN A 120 -17.91 -14.11 -10.75
C ASN A 120 -16.74 -14.79 -11.49
N LYS A 121 -15.52 -14.71 -10.93
CA LYS A 121 -14.28 -15.27 -11.51
C LYS A 121 -13.83 -14.65 -12.83
N THR A 122 -14.34 -13.48 -13.19
CA THR A 122 -13.86 -12.71 -14.35
C THR A 122 -13.38 -11.33 -13.88
N ALA A 123 -12.19 -10.92 -14.30
CA ALA A 123 -11.70 -9.57 -14.06
C ALA A 123 -12.58 -8.56 -14.81
N VAL A 124 -13.05 -7.54 -14.11
CA VAL A 124 -13.98 -6.53 -14.62
C VAL A 124 -13.22 -5.26 -15.05
N GLN A 125 -12.32 -4.79 -14.19
CA GLN A 125 -11.47 -3.62 -14.44
C GLN A 125 -10.35 -3.53 -13.41
N TYR A 126 -9.38 -2.65 -13.65
CA TYR A 126 -8.47 -2.20 -12.59
C TYR A 126 -9.19 -1.25 -11.63
N LEU A 127 -8.89 -1.37 -10.34
CA LEU A 127 -9.21 -0.33 -9.36
C LEU A 127 -8.33 0.89 -9.57
N PHE A 128 -7.05 0.63 -9.79
CA PHE A 128 -6.04 1.58 -10.22
C PHE A 128 -4.87 0.79 -10.82
N ASP A 129 -4.27 1.33 -11.88
CA ASP A 129 -3.16 0.70 -12.60
C ASP A 129 -1.96 1.65 -12.64
N ALA A 130 -0.94 1.33 -11.86
CA ALA A 130 0.37 1.99 -11.90
C ALA A 130 1.38 1.05 -12.56
N GLU A 131 1.22 0.82 -13.87
CA GLU A 131 2.13 -0.02 -14.68
C GLU A 131 3.57 0.50 -14.66
N ALA A 132 3.75 1.83 -14.73
CA ALA A 132 5.03 2.53 -14.69
C ALA A 132 5.25 3.23 -13.33
N TYR A 133 5.15 2.47 -12.24
CA TYR A 133 5.35 2.98 -10.89
C TYR A 133 6.81 3.44 -10.68
N ASP A 134 6.96 4.60 -10.03
CA ASP A 134 8.24 5.13 -9.56
C ASP A 134 8.11 5.54 -8.08
N PHE A 135 9.01 5.02 -7.25
CA PHE A 135 9.11 5.29 -5.82
C PHE A 135 9.15 6.79 -5.49
N ASN A 136 9.70 7.64 -6.37
CA ASN A 136 9.79 9.07 -6.11
C ASN A 136 8.45 9.80 -6.25
N TYR A 137 7.43 9.15 -6.82
CA TYR A 137 6.12 9.74 -7.12
C TYR A 137 4.99 9.01 -6.40
N GLN A 138 5.03 9.05 -5.08
CA GLN A 138 4.01 8.45 -4.21
C GLN A 138 3.05 9.52 -3.69
N TYR A 139 1.82 9.53 -4.21
CA TYR A 139 0.76 10.43 -3.77
C TYR A 139 -0.60 9.75 -3.92
N GLU A 140 -1.59 10.23 -3.19
CA GLU A 140 -2.97 9.74 -3.29
C GLU A 140 -3.53 10.09 -4.69
N ASN A 141 -3.87 9.07 -5.47
CA ASN A 141 -4.41 9.24 -6.81
C ASN A 141 -5.93 9.25 -6.75
N ARG A 142 -6.55 10.42 -7.00
CA ARG A 142 -8.01 10.50 -7.17
C ARG A 142 -8.41 9.75 -8.43
N LEU A 143 -9.37 8.83 -8.30
CA LEU A 143 -9.92 8.13 -9.45
C LEU A 143 -10.77 9.10 -10.29
N PRO A 144 -10.65 9.08 -11.64
CA PRO A 144 -11.53 9.86 -12.50
C PRO A 144 -13.00 9.50 -12.33
N GLN A 145 -13.27 8.22 -12.08
CA GLN A 145 -14.59 7.69 -11.77
C GLN A 145 -14.48 6.80 -10.53
N SER A 146 -15.41 6.98 -9.60
CA SER A 146 -15.51 6.13 -8.42
C SER A 146 -15.90 4.70 -8.80
N ILE A 147 -15.34 3.72 -8.11
CA ILE A 147 -15.56 2.30 -8.42
C ILE A 147 -16.33 1.63 -7.30
N LYS A 148 -17.40 0.92 -7.64
CA LYS A 148 -18.24 0.22 -6.67
C LYS A 148 -17.81 -1.24 -6.49
N LEU A 149 -17.56 -1.63 -5.25
CA LEU A 149 -17.26 -2.98 -4.81
C LEU A 149 -18.42 -3.54 -4.00
N PHE A 150 -18.80 -4.78 -4.29
CA PHE A 150 -19.89 -5.47 -3.62
C PHE A 150 -19.39 -6.69 -2.84
N ARG A 151 -20.25 -7.17 -1.94
CA ARG A 151 -20.04 -8.45 -1.26
C ARG A 151 -19.90 -9.57 -2.29
N GLY A 152 -18.91 -10.45 -2.09
CA GLY A 152 -18.62 -11.55 -3.00
C GLY A 152 -17.73 -11.18 -4.19
N ASP A 153 -17.38 -9.90 -4.37
CA ASP A 153 -16.31 -9.51 -5.27
C ASP A 153 -14.95 -10.01 -4.73
N GLU A 154 -14.00 -10.21 -5.62
CA GLU A 154 -12.63 -10.61 -5.31
C GLU A 154 -11.66 -9.54 -5.80
N LEU A 155 -10.51 -9.40 -5.14
CA LEU A 155 -9.50 -8.41 -5.52
C LEU A 155 -8.15 -9.08 -5.72
N ALA A 156 -7.54 -8.94 -6.89
CA ALA A 156 -6.19 -9.41 -7.15
C ALA A 156 -5.23 -8.24 -7.21
N THR A 157 -4.21 -8.22 -6.35
CA THR A 157 -3.19 -7.16 -6.32
C THR A 157 -1.86 -7.74 -6.79
N ARG A 158 -1.17 -7.03 -7.68
CA ARG A 158 0.14 -7.43 -8.17
C ARG A 158 1.15 -6.32 -7.93
N CYS A 159 2.31 -6.70 -7.44
CA CYS A 159 3.51 -5.87 -7.45
C CYS A 159 4.59 -6.55 -8.31
N ILE A 160 5.32 -5.76 -9.09
CA ILE A 160 6.44 -6.24 -9.90
C ILE A 160 7.70 -5.47 -9.51
N TYR A 161 8.79 -6.21 -9.30
CA TYR A 161 10.07 -5.67 -8.86
C TYR A 161 11.16 -5.91 -9.87
N ASN A 162 12.12 -4.97 -9.92
CA ASN A 162 13.39 -5.11 -10.61
C ASN A 162 14.53 -4.96 -9.60
N THR A 163 15.32 -6.01 -9.44
CA THR A 163 16.45 -6.10 -8.49
C THR A 163 17.78 -6.33 -9.21
N MET A 164 17.90 -5.94 -10.48
CA MET A 164 19.15 -6.08 -11.24
C MET A 164 20.33 -5.35 -10.59
N ASN A 165 20.05 -4.25 -9.88
CA ASN A 165 21.03 -3.48 -9.13
C ASN A 165 21.33 -4.05 -7.73
N LYS A 166 20.64 -5.10 -7.27
CA LYS A 166 20.89 -5.74 -5.96
C LYS A 166 21.80 -6.94 -6.11
N ASN A 167 22.65 -7.16 -5.10
CA ASN A 167 23.52 -8.33 -5.00
C ASN A 167 23.06 -9.33 -3.92
N THR A 168 22.16 -8.91 -3.04
CA THR A 168 21.58 -9.71 -1.96
C THR A 168 20.06 -9.72 -2.06
N ILE A 169 19.42 -10.70 -1.42
CA ILE A 169 17.96 -10.73 -1.31
C ILE A 169 17.44 -9.42 -0.69
N THR A 170 16.28 -8.98 -1.17
CA THR A 170 15.53 -7.85 -0.59
C THR A 170 14.32 -8.42 0.14
N LEU A 171 14.24 -8.19 1.44
CA LEU A 171 13.16 -8.71 2.28
C LEU A 171 12.06 -7.66 2.46
N GLY A 172 10.87 -8.12 2.80
CA GLY A 172 9.79 -7.26 3.28
C GLY A 172 10.20 -6.52 4.56
N GLY A 173 9.89 -5.23 4.62
CA GLY A 173 10.11 -4.43 5.82
C GLY A 173 9.87 -2.93 5.60
N GLU A 174 10.06 -2.18 6.68
CA GLU A 174 9.75 -0.75 6.76
C GLU A 174 10.86 0.17 6.23
N ARG A 175 12.09 -0.34 6.06
CA ARG A 175 13.23 0.50 5.68
C ARG A 175 13.24 0.72 4.18
N THR A 176 13.77 1.85 3.71
CA THR A 176 13.98 2.15 2.28
C THR A 176 14.73 1.06 1.51
N LYS A 177 15.58 0.28 2.20
CA LYS A 177 16.35 -0.82 1.61
C LYS A 177 15.62 -2.16 1.55
N ASP A 178 14.56 -2.30 2.35
CA ASP A 178 13.62 -3.41 2.36
C ASP A 178 12.53 -3.13 1.30
N GLU A 179 11.49 -3.95 1.19
CA GLU A 179 10.39 -3.74 0.23
C GLU A 179 8.99 -3.86 0.85
N MET A 180 8.00 -3.35 0.13
CA MET A 180 6.59 -3.47 0.44
C MET A 180 5.77 -3.71 -0.84
N CYS A 181 4.63 -4.38 -0.71
CA CYS A 181 3.63 -4.51 -1.77
C CYS A 181 2.26 -4.06 -1.24
N LEU A 182 1.99 -2.76 -1.26
CA LEU A 182 0.74 -2.22 -0.73
C LEU A 182 -0.02 -1.42 -1.80
N HIS A 183 -1.32 -1.57 -1.80
CA HIS A 183 -2.23 -0.75 -2.60
C HIS A 183 -3.39 -0.32 -1.71
N MET A 184 -3.32 0.90 -1.20
CA MET A 184 -4.30 1.43 -0.27
C MET A 184 -5.41 2.14 -1.03
N MET A 185 -6.64 1.82 -0.69
CA MET A 185 -7.83 2.40 -1.31
C MET A 185 -8.55 3.27 -0.31
N THR A 186 -8.84 4.51 -0.67
CA THR A 186 -9.77 5.36 0.08
C THR A 186 -11.19 5.12 -0.43
N TYR A 187 -12.13 4.89 0.48
CA TYR A 187 -13.50 4.51 0.12
C TYR A 187 -14.56 5.07 1.07
N TYR A 188 -15.82 4.98 0.68
CA TYR A 188 -16.98 5.19 1.54
C TYR A 188 -18.13 4.21 1.21
N PRO A 189 -19.11 3.98 2.12
CA PRO A 189 -19.09 4.38 3.52
C PRO A 189 -18.03 3.59 4.30
N ARG A 190 -17.41 4.24 5.29
CA ARG A 190 -16.40 3.63 6.17
C ARG A 190 -16.93 2.37 6.85
N MET A 191 -16.13 1.32 6.84
CA MET A 191 -16.36 0.12 7.65
C MET A 191 -15.46 0.11 8.88
N ASN A 192 -15.96 -0.42 10.00
CA ASN A 192 -15.19 -0.55 11.25
C ASN A 192 -14.50 -1.91 11.41
N ASN A 193 -14.92 -2.90 10.63
CA ASN A 193 -14.48 -4.29 10.71
C ASN A 193 -13.50 -4.69 9.59
N MET A 194 -13.11 -3.76 8.72
CA MET A 194 -12.26 -4.04 7.56
C MET A 194 -11.32 -2.86 7.27
N TYR A 195 -10.05 -3.02 7.67
CA TYR A 195 -8.96 -2.07 7.39
C TYR A 195 -7.95 -2.61 6.40
N GLY A 196 -7.83 -3.93 6.28
CA GLY A 196 -6.89 -4.56 5.37
C GLY A 196 -7.35 -5.93 4.92
N CYS A 197 -6.82 -6.34 3.77
CA CYS A 197 -7.00 -7.66 3.18
C CYS A 197 -5.69 -7.99 2.44
N VAL A 198 -4.80 -8.68 3.13
CA VAL A 198 -3.43 -8.96 2.67
C VAL A 198 -3.13 -10.44 2.72
N THR A 199 -2.22 -10.91 1.89
CA THR A 199 -1.78 -12.31 1.91
C THR A 199 -0.33 -12.42 2.34
N THR A 200 -0.03 -13.45 3.14
CA THR A 200 1.34 -13.87 3.44
C THR A 200 1.56 -15.31 2.99
N ASN A 201 2.80 -15.69 2.74
CA ASN A 201 3.13 -17.05 2.30
C ASN A 201 2.91 -18.00 3.47
N ASN A 202 2.34 -19.18 3.21
CA ASN A 202 2.06 -20.11 4.28
C ASN A 202 3.36 -20.68 4.87
N ARG A 203 3.35 -20.92 6.17
CA ARG A 203 4.49 -21.45 6.94
C ARG A 203 4.30 -22.96 7.07
N GLU A 204 4.97 -23.74 6.23
CA GLU A 204 4.78 -25.20 6.23
C GLU A 204 5.40 -25.92 7.44
N ARG A 205 6.24 -25.26 8.25
CA ARG A 205 6.91 -25.88 9.41
C ARG A 205 6.47 -25.26 10.73
N THR A 206 5.99 -26.09 11.65
CA THR A 206 5.76 -25.75 13.05
C THR A 206 6.63 -26.64 13.96
N PRO A 207 7.34 -26.10 14.96
CA PRO A 207 7.45 -24.68 15.32
C PRO A 207 8.22 -23.87 14.27
N PHE A 208 7.74 -22.66 13.97
CA PHE A 208 8.36 -21.74 13.04
C PHE A 208 9.23 -20.73 13.80
N ASP A 209 10.52 -20.66 13.46
CA ASP A 209 11.46 -19.69 14.00
C ASP A 209 11.73 -18.60 12.95
N TYR A 210 11.12 -17.43 13.14
CA TYR A 210 11.22 -16.31 12.20
C TYR A 210 12.66 -15.85 12.01
N SER A 211 13.44 -15.78 13.09
CA SER A 211 14.84 -15.33 13.04
C SER A 211 15.69 -16.31 12.22
N LYS A 212 15.53 -17.62 12.45
CA LYS A 212 16.23 -18.64 11.65
C LYS A 212 15.80 -18.65 10.19
N PHE A 213 14.54 -18.39 9.90
CA PHE A 213 14.05 -18.28 8.52
C PHE A 213 14.68 -17.09 7.80
N VAL A 214 14.71 -15.92 8.44
CA VAL A 214 15.37 -14.72 7.90
C VAL A 214 16.87 -14.97 7.72
N GLU A 215 17.54 -15.55 8.71
CA GLU A 215 18.96 -15.90 8.63
C GLU A 215 19.23 -16.87 7.46
N TRP A 216 18.38 -17.88 7.28
CA TRP A 216 18.45 -18.79 6.15
C TRP A 216 18.32 -18.05 4.82
N LEU A 217 17.32 -17.17 4.65
CA LEU A 217 17.15 -16.38 3.43
C LEU A 217 18.37 -15.49 3.12
N LEU A 218 18.97 -14.90 4.14
CA LEU A 218 20.15 -14.03 4.00
C LEU A 218 21.41 -14.82 3.63
N ASN A 219 21.53 -16.06 4.10
CA ASN A 219 22.69 -16.93 3.85
C ASN A 219 22.53 -17.81 2.59
N LEU A 220 21.37 -17.79 1.93
CA LEU A 220 21.19 -18.48 0.65
C LEU A 220 22.07 -17.85 -0.43
N THR A 221 22.86 -18.68 -1.10
CA THR A 221 23.45 -18.31 -2.38
C THR A 221 22.32 -18.10 -3.40
N TRP A 222 22.35 -17.05 -4.20
CA TRP A 222 21.35 -16.83 -5.25
C TRP A 222 21.96 -17.08 -6.62
N THR A 223 21.47 -18.12 -7.31
CA THR A 223 21.79 -18.39 -8.72
C THR A 223 20.58 -18.05 -9.59
N PRO A 224 20.75 -17.83 -10.90
CA PRO A 224 19.62 -17.61 -11.80
C PRO A 224 18.56 -18.71 -11.73
N GLU A 225 18.98 -19.97 -11.62
CA GLU A 225 18.07 -21.12 -11.52
C GLU A 225 17.27 -21.09 -10.22
N ARG A 226 17.92 -20.74 -9.10
CA ARG A 226 17.23 -20.60 -7.81
C ARG A 226 16.24 -19.44 -7.83
N ALA A 227 16.55 -18.34 -8.51
CA ALA A 227 15.62 -17.22 -8.65
C ALA A 227 14.37 -17.62 -9.43
N VAL A 228 14.50 -18.43 -10.49
CA VAL A 228 13.36 -19.00 -11.23
C VAL A 228 12.53 -19.93 -10.34
N GLN A 229 13.17 -20.87 -9.64
CA GLN A 229 12.48 -21.76 -8.69
C GLN A 229 11.77 -20.98 -7.57
N TRP A 230 12.33 -19.83 -7.17
CA TRP A 230 11.72 -18.97 -6.17
C TRP A 230 10.48 -18.25 -6.70
N GLN A 231 10.48 -17.82 -7.97
CA GLN A 231 9.27 -17.32 -8.62
C GLN A 231 8.21 -18.42 -8.70
N GLU A 232 8.58 -19.64 -9.11
CA GLU A 232 7.64 -20.78 -9.14
C GLU A 232 7.06 -21.08 -7.76
N PHE A 233 7.86 -20.97 -6.70
CA PHE A 233 7.37 -21.05 -5.32
C PHE A 233 6.32 -19.98 -5.03
N TYR A 234 6.56 -18.72 -5.40
CA TYR A 234 5.58 -17.63 -5.23
C TYR A 234 4.29 -17.88 -6.03
N ASP A 235 4.39 -18.47 -7.21
CA ASP A 235 3.22 -18.72 -8.07
C ASP A 235 2.36 -19.89 -7.58
N THR A 236 2.95 -20.84 -6.83
CA THR A 236 2.31 -22.13 -6.53
C THR A 236 2.04 -22.39 -5.06
N THR A 237 2.77 -21.76 -4.14
CA THR A 237 2.65 -22.08 -2.72
C THR A 237 1.33 -21.59 -2.13
N SER A 238 0.92 -22.24 -1.04
CA SER A 238 -0.25 -21.84 -0.28
C SER A 238 -0.01 -20.50 0.41
N ARG A 239 -1.08 -19.75 0.64
CA ARG A 239 -1.09 -18.44 1.29
C ARG A 239 -2.01 -18.45 2.50
N VAL A 240 -1.75 -17.56 3.44
CA VAL A 240 -2.69 -17.19 4.49
C VAL A 240 -3.20 -15.79 4.15
N LEU A 241 -4.52 -15.70 3.92
CA LEU A 241 -5.23 -14.44 3.77
C LEU A 241 -5.54 -13.89 5.15
N MET A 242 -5.11 -12.66 5.42
CA MET A 242 -5.35 -11.92 6.64
C MET A 242 -6.24 -10.73 6.31
N TYR A 243 -7.42 -10.66 6.94
CA TYR A 243 -8.36 -9.59 6.66
C TYR A 243 -9.13 -9.13 7.88
N GLY A 244 -9.69 -7.94 7.79
CA GLY A 244 -10.54 -7.36 8.83
C GLY A 244 -9.86 -6.23 9.57
N ALA A 245 -10.12 -6.13 10.88
CA ALA A 245 -9.67 -5.05 11.74
C ALA A 245 -9.23 -5.59 13.09
N SER A 246 -8.09 -5.14 13.62
CA SER A 246 -7.67 -5.47 14.99
C SER A 246 -8.70 -4.98 16.02
N PRO A 247 -9.05 -5.78 17.05
CA PRO A 247 -8.47 -7.08 17.42
C PRO A 247 -9.06 -8.30 16.68
N ASN A 248 -10.08 -8.11 15.85
CA ASN A 248 -10.87 -9.16 15.20
C ASN A 248 -10.33 -9.52 13.79
N LEU A 249 -9.02 -9.71 13.66
CA LEU A 249 -8.41 -10.18 12.41
C LEU A 249 -8.85 -11.62 12.10
N GLN A 250 -9.24 -11.87 10.87
CA GLN A 250 -9.62 -13.18 10.36
C GLN A 250 -8.52 -13.74 9.45
N PHE A 251 -8.43 -15.08 9.42
CA PHE A 251 -7.39 -15.80 8.70
C PHE A 251 -8.03 -16.92 7.87
N ASN A 252 -7.78 -16.91 6.56
CA ASN A 252 -8.22 -17.98 5.67
C ASN A 252 -7.03 -18.60 4.95
N ASN A 253 -6.94 -19.93 4.98
CA ASN A 253 -5.91 -20.65 4.23
C ASN A 253 -6.33 -20.76 2.76
N MET A 254 -5.42 -20.38 1.88
CA MET A 254 -5.57 -20.50 0.44
C MET A 254 -4.55 -21.51 -0.06
N SER A 255 -5.01 -22.66 -0.54
CA SER A 255 -4.09 -23.72 -1.03
C SER A 255 -3.25 -23.27 -2.22
N ARG A 256 -3.76 -22.33 -3.02
CA ARG A 256 -3.10 -21.67 -4.14
C ARG A 256 -3.80 -20.35 -4.47
N LEU A 257 -3.16 -19.51 -5.26
CA LEU A 257 -3.81 -18.31 -5.80
C LEU A 257 -5.02 -18.71 -6.70
N PRO A 258 -6.18 -18.04 -6.58
CA PRO A 258 -7.34 -18.34 -7.39
C PRO A 258 -7.10 -18.03 -8.85
N LYS A 259 -7.60 -18.88 -9.73
CA LYS A 259 -7.65 -18.60 -11.17
C LYS A 259 -8.92 -17.81 -11.48
N TYR A 260 -8.78 -16.85 -12.38
CA TYR A 260 -9.86 -16.04 -12.91
C TYR A 260 -9.62 -15.76 -14.39
N GLU A 261 -10.68 -15.48 -15.14
CA GLU A 261 -10.59 -14.99 -16.51
C GLU A 261 -10.09 -13.55 -16.47
N ASP A 262 -8.97 -13.25 -17.14
CA ASP A 262 -8.38 -11.92 -17.12
C ASP A 262 -9.07 -10.95 -18.09
N LEU A 263 -8.82 -9.65 -17.91
CA LEU A 263 -9.26 -8.61 -18.82
C LEU A 263 -8.78 -8.92 -20.24
N LYS A 264 -9.68 -8.73 -21.21
CA LYS A 264 -9.30 -8.85 -22.62
C LYS A 264 -8.24 -7.79 -22.93
N PRO A 265 -7.16 -8.13 -23.66
CA PRO A 265 -6.18 -7.16 -24.09
C PRO A 265 -6.87 -6.05 -24.87
N VAL A 266 -6.62 -4.79 -24.49
CA VAL A 266 -7.08 -3.65 -25.29
C VAL A 266 -6.25 -3.66 -26.59
N PRO A 267 -6.89 -3.77 -27.78
CA PRO A 267 -6.14 -3.69 -29.03
C PRO A 267 -5.40 -2.37 -29.10
N CYS A 268 -4.08 -2.42 -29.31
CA CYS A 268 -3.30 -1.21 -29.59
C CYS A 268 -3.75 -0.66 -30.95
N THR A 269 -4.69 0.28 -30.97
CA THR A 269 -4.95 1.10 -32.14
C THR A 269 -3.82 2.11 -32.24
N LYS A 270 -2.94 1.91 -33.24
CA LYS A 270 -2.01 2.97 -33.65
C LYS A 270 -2.86 4.13 -34.17
N ASP A 271 -3.09 5.15 -33.35
CA ASP A 271 -3.59 6.42 -33.85
C ASP A 271 -2.57 6.95 -34.86
N GLN A 272 -2.90 6.88 -36.14
CA GLN A 272 -2.06 7.42 -37.23
C GLN A 272 -2.05 8.96 -37.28
N ASN A 273 -2.60 9.63 -36.26
CA ASN A 273 -2.78 11.09 -36.21
C ASN A 273 -2.20 11.72 -34.93
N VAL A 274 -1.08 11.21 -34.40
CA VAL A 274 -0.26 12.01 -33.47
C VAL A 274 0.65 12.89 -34.31
N ASP A 275 0.14 14.06 -34.67
CA ASP A 275 0.94 15.15 -35.26
C ASP A 275 2.09 15.49 -34.29
N GLN A 276 3.33 15.29 -34.73
CA GLN A 276 4.54 15.45 -33.92
C GLN A 276 4.90 16.93 -33.63
N THR A 277 3.95 17.85 -33.72
CA THR A 277 4.20 19.29 -33.64
C THR A 277 3.37 20.00 -32.57
N THR A 278 3.47 19.56 -31.31
CA THR A 278 3.12 20.43 -30.18
C THR A 278 4.11 20.28 -29.02
N THR A 279 5.16 21.09 -29.06
CA THR A 279 6.00 21.37 -27.88
C THR A 279 5.19 22.25 -26.92
N MET A 280 4.74 21.68 -25.80
CA MET A 280 4.16 22.48 -24.73
C MET A 280 5.25 23.31 -24.04
N PRO A 281 5.09 24.63 -23.85
CA PRO A 281 6.05 25.44 -23.12
C PRO A 281 6.01 25.13 -21.62
N VAL A 282 7.20 24.94 -21.04
CA VAL A 282 7.41 24.74 -19.59
C VAL A 282 7.12 26.05 -18.84
N PRO A 283 6.22 26.09 -17.84
CA PRO A 283 5.98 27.30 -17.06
C PRO A 283 7.12 27.55 -16.08
N THR A 284 7.66 28.77 -16.08
CA THR A 284 8.63 29.24 -15.09
C THR A 284 7.89 29.66 -13.81
N ILE A 285 8.22 29.04 -12.66
CA ILE A 285 7.63 29.40 -11.37
C ILE A 285 8.52 30.45 -10.68
N SER A 286 7.99 31.66 -10.49
CA SER A 286 8.60 32.71 -9.68
C SER A 286 8.29 32.50 -8.19
N SER A 287 9.32 32.39 -7.36
CA SER A 287 9.20 32.29 -5.91
C SER A 287 9.03 33.65 -5.26
N GLN A 288 7.90 33.89 -4.57
CA GLN A 288 7.81 34.84 -3.46
C GLN A 288 6.54 34.60 -2.65
N SER A 289 6.67 34.10 -1.42
CA SER A 289 5.86 34.58 -0.28
C SER A 289 6.55 34.22 1.04
N THR A 290 6.83 35.27 1.81
CA THR A 290 7.27 35.22 3.21
C THR A 290 6.04 35.26 4.11
N THR A 291 5.92 34.33 5.05
CA THR A 291 5.13 34.54 6.27
C THR A 291 5.76 33.83 7.47
N THR A 292 5.78 34.57 8.57
CA THR A 292 6.38 34.26 9.88
C THR A 292 5.56 33.25 10.68
N ASN A 293 6.20 32.20 11.22
CA ASN A 293 5.60 31.29 12.20
C ASN A 293 6.15 31.56 13.60
N LYS A 294 5.26 31.79 14.57
CA LYS A 294 5.56 31.69 16.01
C LYS A 294 5.26 30.25 16.45
N ALA A 295 6.27 29.53 16.91
CA ALA A 295 6.11 28.24 17.56
C ALA A 295 5.86 28.43 19.07
N ILE A 296 4.93 27.68 19.64
CA ILE A 296 4.74 27.54 21.09
C ILE A 296 4.96 26.08 21.42
N SER A 297 5.97 25.78 22.23
CA SER A 297 6.30 24.44 22.71
C SER A 297 5.67 24.18 24.07
N TYR A 298 4.99 23.04 24.24
CA TYR A 298 4.63 22.50 25.56
C TYR A 298 5.07 21.05 25.67
N THR A 299 5.75 20.72 26.77
CA THR A 299 6.16 19.37 27.15
C THR A 299 5.28 18.86 28.30
N SER A 300 4.74 17.65 28.17
CA SER A 300 4.12 16.89 29.27
C SER A 300 4.34 15.39 29.08
N PRO A 301 4.56 14.59 30.14
CA PRO A 301 4.87 13.16 30.04
C PRO A 301 3.65 12.28 30.35
N ILE A 302 3.20 11.42 29.43
CA ILE A 302 2.19 10.39 29.73
C ILE A 302 2.52 9.03 29.07
N ARG A 303 2.23 7.98 29.85
CA ARG A 303 2.45 6.53 29.73
C ARG A 303 1.79 5.83 28.52
N GLN A 304 2.35 4.66 28.22
CA GLN A 304 1.94 3.66 27.23
C GLN A 304 0.47 3.18 27.36
N GLU A 305 -0.30 3.29 26.28
CA GLU A 305 -1.38 2.36 25.90
C GLU A 305 -1.34 2.11 24.39
N ILE A 306 -1.69 0.89 23.99
CA ILE A 306 -1.53 0.27 22.67
C ILE A 306 -2.43 0.96 21.62
N LEU A 307 -1.84 1.46 20.52
CA LEU A 307 -2.57 2.12 19.44
C LEU A 307 -2.58 1.24 18.16
N VAL A 308 -3.78 0.89 17.70
CA VAL A 308 -4.03 0.22 16.41
C VAL A 308 -4.03 1.26 15.29
N PHE A 309 -3.31 0.95 14.21
CA PHE A 309 -3.09 1.78 13.03
C PHE A 309 -4.41 2.17 12.33
N VAL A 310 -4.66 3.47 12.19
CA VAL A 310 -5.64 4.05 11.25
C VAL A 310 -4.88 5.13 10.48
N SER A 311 -4.72 4.92 9.20
CA SER A 311 -3.79 5.62 8.32
C SER A 311 -4.06 7.12 8.18
N LEU A 312 -3.10 7.91 8.63
CA LEU A 312 -2.58 9.10 7.94
C LEU A 312 -1.07 9.00 8.08
N ILE A 313 -0.48 8.16 7.21
CA ILE A 313 0.94 7.76 7.16
C ILE A 313 1.37 6.99 8.41
N SER A 314 1.83 5.78 8.19
CA SER A 314 2.05 4.79 9.23
C SER A 314 3.38 4.07 9.01
N ILE A 315 4.50 4.49 9.64
CA ILE A 315 5.80 3.78 9.78
C ILE A 315 6.57 4.14 11.09
N VAL A 316 6.70 3.19 12.02
CA VAL A 316 7.22 3.34 13.42
C VAL A 316 8.74 3.58 13.54
N MET A 317 9.10 4.40 14.53
CA MET A 317 10.45 4.86 14.94
C MET A 317 11.45 3.73 15.24
N THR A 318 12.72 4.02 14.95
CA THR A 318 13.77 3.90 15.98
C THR A 318 14.60 5.18 15.97
N VAL A 319 14.30 6.08 16.90
CA VAL A 319 15.23 7.15 17.31
C VAL A 319 15.93 6.63 18.56
N THR A 320 17.25 6.56 18.52
CA THR A 320 18.06 6.60 19.73
C THR A 320 19.13 7.66 19.50
N PHE A 321 18.87 8.86 20.04
CA PHE A 321 19.93 9.82 20.35
C PHE A 321 20.28 9.63 21.82
N ILE A 322 21.46 9.07 22.08
CA ILE A 322 22.38 9.55 23.12
C ILE A 322 23.73 9.70 22.43
#